data_AF-A0A645IX95-F1
#
_entry.id   AF-A0A645IX95-F1
#
_cell.length_a   1.000
_cell.length_b   1.000
_cell.length_c   1.000
_cell.angle_alpha   90.00
_cell.angle_beta   90.00
_cell.angle_gamma   90.00
#
_symmetry.space_group_name_H-M   'P 1'
#
loop_
_entity.id
_entity.type
_entity.pdbx_description
1 polymer ?
#
loop_
_entity_poly.entity_id
_entity_poly.type
_entity_poly.pdbx_seq_one_letter_code
_entity_poly.pdbx_strand_id
1 'polypeptide(L)' 'MVDANREPIYDTSEIYSGVYARVSLSFYTFNSNGNRGIACALQNIQKVRDGEALGGKSKAEDDFNDNFTSDDGGFLN' A
#
# COMPACT_ATOMS: atom_id res chain seq x y z
N MET A 1 -1.33 -7.63 -10.72
CA MET A 1 -0.96 -6.28 -11.24
C MET A 1 -0.09 -6.48 -12.46
N VAL A 2 -0.19 -5.60 -13.46
CA VAL A 2 0.52 -5.72 -14.74
C VAL A 2 1.06 -4.37 -15.23
N ASP A 3 2.00 -4.40 -16.16
CA ASP A 3 2.55 -3.22 -16.83
C ASP A 3 1.68 -2.76 -18.03
N ALA A 4 2.19 -1.76 -18.78
CA ALA A 4 1.51 -1.23 -19.96
C ALA A 4 1.29 -2.28 -21.07
N ASN A 5 2.13 -3.31 -21.14
CA ASN A 5 2.04 -4.41 -22.11
C ASN A 5 1.12 -5.55 -21.65
N ARG A 6 0.69 -5.52 -20.38
CA ARG A 6 -0.07 -6.55 -19.66
C ARG A 6 0.79 -7.72 -19.17
N GLU A 7 2.09 -7.50 -19.02
CA GLU A 7 2.99 -8.46 -18.39
C GLU A 7 2.96 -8.31 -16.86
N PRO A 8 3.10 -9.39 -16.10
CA PRO A 8 3.13 -9.31 -14.64
C PRO A 8 4.29 -8.45 -14.12
N ILE A 9 3.99 -7.58 -13.16
CA ILE A 9 5.02 -6.86 -12.40
C ILE A 9 5.37 -7.68 -11.16
N TYR A 10 6.65 -8.02 -11.00
CA TYR A 10 7.15 -8.78 -9.85
C TYR A 10 7.89 -7.93 -8.83
N ASP A 11 8.46 -6.80 -9.26
CA ASP A 11 9.10 -5.85 -8.37
C ASP A 11 8.04 -4.94 -7.74
N THR A 12 7.95 -4.95 -6.41
CA THR A 12 6.99 -4.12 -5.68
C THR A 12 7.34 -2.64 -5.74
N SER A 13 8.60 -2.28 -6.02
CA SER A 13 9.03 -0.89 -6.15
C SER A 13 8.46 -0.18 -7.38
N GLU A 14 8.02 -0.95 -8.39
CA GLU A 14 7.38 -0.44 -9.61
C GLU A 14 6.00 0.17 -9.34
N ILE A 15 5.33 -0.19 -8.23
CA ILE A 15 4.04 0.36 -7.83
C ILE A 15 4.21 1.16 -6.53
N TYR A 16 3.97 2.46 -6.59
CA TYR A 16 4.02 3.35 -5.44
C TYR A 16 2.92 4.42 -5.52
N SER A 17 2.60 5.05 -4.39
CA SER A 17 1.68 6.20 -4.34
C SER A 17 2.20 7.32 -5.24
N GLY A 18 1.51 7.57 -6.35
CA GLY A 18 1.93 8.54 -7.38
C GLY A 18 1.93 7.99 -8.80
N VAL A 19 1.90 6.66 -8.97
CA VAL A 19 1.80 6.07 -10.31
C VAL A 19 0.47 6.37 -10.99
N TYR A 20 0.50 6.46 -12.31
CA TYR A 20 -0.71 6.51 -13.13
C TYR A 20 -1.07 5.09 -13.55
N ALA A 21 -2.29 4.66 -13.22
CA ALA A 21 -2.73 3.30 -13.47
C ALA A 21 -4.20 3.23 -13.92
N ARG A 22 -4.52 2.19 -14.70
CA ARG A 22 -5.91 1.77 -14.93
C ARG A 22 -6.26 0.75 -13.86
N VAL A 23 -7.44 0.90 -13.26
CA VAL A 23 -7.92 0.01 -12.21
C VAL A 23 -9.27 -0.59 -12.59
N SER A 24 -9.44 -1.88 -12.29
CA SER A 24 -10.73 -2.55 -12.36
C SER A 24 -11.36 -2.55 -10.97
N LEU A 25 -12.59 -2.06 -10.89
CA LEU A 25 -13.34 -1.87 -9.66
C LEU A 25 -14.68 -2.60 -9.74
N SER A 26 -15.05 -3.27 -8.65
CA SER A 26 -16.37 -3.89 -8.49
C SER A 26 -17.14 -3.16 -7.40
N PHE A 27 -18.30 -2.61 -7.77
CA PHE A 27 -19.19 -1.93 -6.82
C PHE A 27 -20.22 -2.92 -6.28
N TYR A 28 -20.43 -2.91 -4.97
CA TYR A 28 -21.43 -3.75 -4.31
C TYR A 28 -22.03 -3.05 -3.12
N THR A 29 -23.29 -3.36 -2.83
CA THR A 29 -23.98 -2.86 -1.64
C THR A 29 -23.52 -3.63 -0.42
N PHE A 30 -23.32 -2.94 0.70
CA PHE A 30 -23.06 -3.58 2.00
C PHE A 30 -24.03 -3.07 3.06
N ASN A 31 -24.34 -3.94 4.02
CA ASN A 31 -25.04 -3.61 5.25
C ASN A 31 -24.47 -4.54 6.35
N SER A 32 -23.56 -4.01 7.16
CA SER A 32 -22.84 -4.78 8.18
C SER A 32 -22.48 -3.89 9.37
N ASN A 33 -22.61 -4.41 10.59
CA ASN A 33 -22.27 -3.72 11.85
C ASN A 33 -22.88 -2.31 11.97
N GLY A 34 -24.13 -2.13 11.50
CA GLY A 34 -24.82 -0.84 11.52
C GLY A 34 -24.39 0.14 10.41
N ASN A 35 -23.36 -0.19 9.62
CA ASN A 35 -22.92 0.58 8.47
C ASN A 35 -23.57 0.05 7.20
N ARG A 36 -24.08 0.94 6.35
CA ARG A 36 -24.68 0.60 5.06
C ARG A 36 -24.22 1.55 3.97
N GLY A 37 -24.07 1.06 2.74
CA GLY A 37 -23.67 1.88 1.61
C GLY A 37 -23.25 1.07 0.39
N ILE A 38 -22.55 1.74 -0.51
CA ILE A 38 -21.92 1.11 -1.68
C ILE A 38 -20.41 1.07 -1.43
N ALA A 39 -19.86 -0.14 -1.41
CA ALA A 39 -18.43 -0.38 -1.33
C ALA A 39 -17.86 -0.57 -2.73
N CYS A 40 -16.54 -0.39 -2.84
CA CYS A 40 -15.79 -0.54 -4.07
C CYS A 40 -14.61 -1.47 -3.82
N ALA A 41 -14.66 -2.70 -4.35
CA ALA A 41 -13.56 -3.64 -4.28
C ALA A 41 -12.61 -3.45 -5.47
N LEU A 42 -11.32 -3.33 -5.17
CA LEU A 42 -10.26 -3.35 -6.16
C LEU A 42 -10.04 -4.77 -6.69
N GLN A 43 -9.96 -4.91 -8.02
CA GLN A 43 -9.73 -6.21 -8.67
C GLN A 43 -8.34 -6.28 -9.30
N ASN A 44 -8.09 -5.46 -10.32
CA ASN A 44 -6.86 -5.48 -11.10
C ASN A 44 -6.28 -4.08 -11.24
N ILE A 45 -4.95 -4.01 -11.35
CA ILE A 45 -4.18 -2.79 -11.60
C ILE A 45 -3.30 -3.01 -12.83
N GLN A 46 -3.35 -2.06 -13.77
CA GLN A 46 -2.42 -1.91 -14.87
C GLN A 46 -1.65 -0.59 -14.72
N LYS A 47 -0.34 -0.63 -14.45
CA LYS A 47 0.51 0.57 -14.44
C LYS A 47 0.61 1.11 -15.86
N VAL A 48 0.39 2.42 -16.03
CA VAL A 48 0.48 3.12 -17.30
C VAL A 48 1.79 3.90 -17.40
N ARG A 49 2.18 4.59 -16.32
CA ARG A 49 3.47 5.31 -16.21
C ARG A 49 3.76 5.74 -14.78
N ASP A 50 5.01 6.12 -14.56
CA ASP A 50 5.46 6.78 -13.34
C ASP A 50 4.88 8.20 -13.19
N GLY A 51 4.86 8.65 -11.93
CA GLY A 51 4.45 9.98 -11.52
C GLY A 51 5.28 10.45 -10.33
N GLU A 52 5.00 11.65 -9.84
CA GLU A 52 5.65 12.15 -8.63
C GLU A 52 5.22 11.31 -7.43
N ALA A 53 6.19 10.87 -6.62
CA ALA A 53 5.91 10.08 -5.43
C ALA A 53 5.14 10.93 -4.40
N LEU A 54 3.93 10.50 -4.06
CA LEU A 54 3.01 11.21 -3.16
C LEU A 54 3.11 10.72 -1.70
N GLY A 55 3.98 9.76 -1.43
CA GLY A 55 4.19 9.25 -0.07
C GLY A 55 4.97 10.24 0.78
N GLY A 56 4.40 10.66 1.91
CA GLY A 56 5.16 11.20 3.01
C GLY A 56 5.83 10.04 3.75
N LYS A 57 7.16 9.93 3.67
CA LYS A 57 7.89 9.09 4.63
C LYS A 57 7.81 9.82 5.97
N SER A 58 7.38 9.13 7.03
CA SER A 58 7.68 9.57 8.39
C SER A 58 9.19 9.79 8.50
N LYS A 59 9.61 10.80 9.26
CA LYS A 59 11.04 10.95 9.50
C LYS A 59 11.48 9.74 10.32
N ALA A 60 12.69 9.24 10.06
CA ALA A 60 13.29 8.22 10.91
C ALA A 60 13.29 8.65 12.39
N GLU A 61 13.45 9.96 12.63
CA GLU A 61 13.29 10.58 13.96
C GLU A 61 11.94 10.26 14.60
N ASP A 62 10.83 10.36 13.87
CA ASP A 62 9.50 10.07 14.40
C ASP A 62 9.29 8.57 14.63
N ASP A 63 9.85 7.73 13.74
CA ASP A 63 9.68 6.26 13.77
C ASP A 63 10.50 5.59 14.88
N PHE A 64 11.67 6.15 15.21
CA PHE A 64 12.61 5.63 16.20
C PHE A 64 12.73 6.52 17.44
N ASN A 65 11.75 7.39 17.70
CA ASN A 65 11.66 8.14 18.97
C ASN A 65 11.10 7.26 20.09
N ASP A 66 11.65 6.07 20.23
CA ASP A 66 11.46 5.23 21.40
C ASP A 66 12.77 5.22 22.21
N ASN A 67 12.67 4.96 23.51
CA ASN A 67 13.85 4.79 24.36
C ASN A 67 14.48 3.41 24.13
N PHE A 68 14.73 3.06 22.86
CA PHE A 68 15.29 1.76 22.50
C PHE A 68 16.72 1.65 23.04
N THR A 69 16.90 0.76 24.02
CA THR A 69 18.22 0.39 24.55
C THR A 69 18.55 -1.02 24.12
N SER A 70 19.69 -1.22 23.46
CA SER A 70 20.25 -2.55 23.18
C SER A 70 20.77 -3.18 24.48
N ASP A 71 19.88 -3.65 25.35
CA ASP A 71 20.29 -4.49 26.49
C ASP A 71 20.64 -5.88 25.97
N ASP A 72 21.93 -6.16 25.80
CA ASP A 72 22.48 -7.49 25.45
C ASP A 72 22.30 -8.50 26.61
N GLY A 73 21.08 -8.66 27.14
CA GLY A 73 20.83 -9.47 28.35
C GLY A 73 19.46 -10.14 28.52
N GLY A 74 18.47 -9.89 27.65
CA GLY A 74 17.05 -10.14 28.00
C GLY A 74 16.29 -11.31 27.37
N PHE A 75 16.89 -12.16 26.51
CA PHE A 75 16.13 -13.21 25.79
C PHE A 75 16.58 -14.66 26.05
N LEU A 76 17.46 -14.88 27.03
CA LEU A 76 17.88 -16.23 27.45
C LEU A 76 17.79 -16.37 28.98
N ASN A 77 16.55 -16.42 29.49
CA ASN A 77 16.23 -17.25 30.65
C ASN A 77 14.76 -17.69 30.60
#